data_AF-A0A9J6ER70-F1
#
_entry.id   AF-A0A9J6ER70-F1
#
_cell.length_a   1.000
_cell.length_b   1.000
_cell.length_c   1.000
_cell.angle_alpha   90.00
_cell.angle_beta   90.00
_cell.angle_gamma   90.00
#
_symmetry.space_group_name_H-M   'P 1'
#
loop_
_entity.id
_entity.type
_entity.pdbx_description
1 polymer ?
#
loop_
_entity_poly.entity_id
_entity_poly.type
_entity_poly.pdbx_seq_one_letter_code
_entity_poly.pdbx_strand_id
1 'polypeptide(L)'
;MERESFENKDIAKIMNENFINVKVDREERPDVDRVYMTYIQATSGGGGWPMSIWLTPDLKPVVGGTYFPPEDRYHGQPGFRTLLTSLAEQWRKDRTKLVDQGTRILQILEQTSDVRVFGGDGAPTTPRGSEANQKCPFAPDVATTCYRQLERSYDLTTGGFGRAPKFPQCVNLNFLLRFRAMLLQGNPPPVAKTAVDKSLQMTVHTLRMMARGGIHDHIGKASGFHRYSTDARWHVPHFEKMLYDQAQLARTYSEAYQVTRDRRLADVARDILCYVERDLSHPVSHATLLVF
;
A
#
# COMPACT_ATOMS: atom_id res chain seq x y z
N MET A 1 -13.54 12.21 -2.20
CA MET A 1 -14.06 12.36 -0.82
C MET A 1 -13.73 13.73 -0.24
N GLU A 2 -12.49 14.23 -0.36
CA GLU A 2 -12.13 15.61 0.03
C GLU A 2 -13.13 16.66 -0.47
N ARG A 3 -13.24 16.85 -1.79
CA ARG A 3 -14.13 17.87 -2.39
C ARG A 3 -15.62 17.58 -2.22
N GLU A 4 -16.00 16.31 -2.29
CA GLU A 4 -17.42 15.94 -2.36
C GLU A 4 -18.08 15.84 -0.97
N SER A 5 -17.32 15.35 0.02
CA SER A 5 -17.86 15.01 1.34
C SER A 5 -17.29 15.92 2.42
N PHE A 6 -15.97 16.12 2.49
CA PHE A 6 -15.35 16.91 3.57
C PHE A 6 -15.50 18.42 3.41
N GLU A 7 -15.61 18.93 2.17
CA GLU A 7 -15.90 20.35 1.92
C GLU A 7 -17.40 20.70 2.02
N ASN A 8 -18.28 19.71 2.15
CA ASN A 8 -19.72 19.93 2.24
C ASN A 8 -20.11 20.45 3.64
N LYS A 9 -20.66 21.67 3.69
CA LYS A 9 -21.03 22.35 4.94
C LYS A 9 -22.08 21.60 5.78
N ASP A 10 -23.02 20.90 5.15
CA ASP A 10 -24.05 20.16 5.88
C ASP A 10 -23.47 18.89 6.53
N ILE A 11 -22.58 18.21 5.82
CA ILE A 11 -21.85 17.05 6.35
C ILE A 11 -20.94 17.52 7.49
N ALA A 12 -20.20 18.62 7.30
CA ALA A 12 -19.36 19.20 8.33
C ALA A 12 -20.16 19.57 9.59
N LYS A 13 -21.38 20.09 9.44
CA LYS A 13 -22.28 20.36 10.57
C LYS A 13 -22.59 19.09 11.36
N ILE A 14 -22.99 18.00 10.68
CA ILE A 14 -23.27 16.70 11.33
C ILE A 14 -22.01 16.18 12.04
N MET A 15 -20.84 16.27 11.38
CA MET A 15 -19.56 15.85 11.96
C MET A 15 -19.23 16.62 13.23
N ASN A 16 -19.37 17.95 13.21
CA ASN A 16 -19.03 18.81 14.35
C ASN A 16 -20.02 18.68 15.52
N GLU A 17 -21.29 18.38 15.24
CA GLU A 17 -22.30 18.21 16.28
C GLU A 17 -22.19 16.87 17.01
N ASN A 18 -21.74 15.81 16.33
CA ASN A 18 -21.85 14.43 16.83
C ASN A 18 -20.52 13.72 17.06
N PHE A 19 -19.40 14.24 16.54
CA PHE A 19 -18.11 13.55 16.54
C PHE A 19 -16.94 14.47 16.92
N ILE A 20 -15.89 13.89 17.49
CA ILE A 20 -14.59 14.54 17.64
C ILE A 20 -13.77 14.19 16.39
N ASN A 21 -13.59 15.15 15.49
CA ASN A 21 -12.91 14.93 14.23
C ASN A 21 -11.39 15.02 14.41
N VAL A 22 -10.68 13.92 14.17
CA VAL A 22 -9.22 13.83 14.25
C VAL A 22 -8.67 13.50 12.86
N LYS A 23 -7.80 14.38 12.33
CA LYS A 23 -7.05 14.12 11.09
C LYS A 23 -5.66 13.62 11.46
N VAL A 24 -5.29 12.46 10.93
CA VAL A 24 -3.99 11.83 11.18
C VAL A 24 -3.22 11.75 9.87
N ASP A 25 -1.96 12.16 9.89
CA ASP A 25 -1.04 11.92 8.78
C ASP A 25 -0.42 10.52 8.92
N ARG A 26 -0.62 9.68 7.91
CA ARG A 26 -0.11 8.30 7.91
C ARG A 26 1.41 8.23 7.76
N GLU A 27 2.05 9.25 7.18
CA GLU A 27 3.50 9.28 6.99
C GLU A 27 4.20 9.61 8.31
N GLU A 28 3.57 10.45 9.14
CA GLU A 28 4.03 10.73 10.50
C GLU A 28 3.64 9.65 11.50
N ARG A 29 2.48 9.00 11.33
CA ARG A 29 1.94 7.94 12.21
C ARG A 29 1.62 6.63 11.48
N PRO A 30 2.64 5.96 10.90
CA PRO A 30 2.46 4.68 10.20
C PRO A 30 2.03 3.54 11.14
N ASP A 31 2.30 3.68 12.44
CA ASP A 31 1.86 2.76 13.48
C ASP A 31 0.33 2.76 13.63
N VAL A 32 -0.29 3.95 13.65
CA VAL A 32 -1.74 4.13 13.74
C VAL A 32 -2.43 3.65 12.47
N ASP A 33 -1.88 4.04 11.32
CA ASP A 33 -2.36 3.62 10.02
C ASP A 33 -2.39 2.09 9.89
N ARG A 34 -1.31 1.41 10.28
CA ARG A 34 -1.22 -0.05 10.18
C ARG A 34 -2.32 -0.76 10.98
N VAL A 35 -2.50 -0.39 12.25
CA VAL A 35 -3.51 -1.02 13.13
C VAL A 35 -4.91 -0.95 12.49
N TYR A 36 -5.25 0.23 11.99
CA TYR A 36 -6.59 0.49 11.52
C TYR A 36 -6.83 0.07 10.06
N MET A 37 -5.79 0.09 9.21
CA MET A 37 -5.84 -0.52 7.89
C MET A 37 -6.07 -2.03 7.99
N THR A 38 -5.42 -2.71 8.95
CA THR A 38 -5.68 -4.13 9.24
C THR A 38 -7.14 -4.37 9.61
N TYR A 39 -7.73 -3.50 10.44
CA TYR A 39 -9.16 -3.58 10.77
C TYR A 39 -10.06 -3.46 9.53
N ILE A 40 -9.80 -2.49 8.64
CA ILE A 40 -10.60 -2.33 7.42
C ILE A 40 -10.44 -3.54 6.50
N GLN A 41 -9.21 -4.05 6.31
CA GLN A 41 -8.95 -5.22 5.49
C GLN A 41 -9.65 -6.47 6.01
N ALA A 42 -9.66 -6.67 7.32
CA ALA A 42 -10.34 -7.81 7.94
C ALA A 42 -11.88 -7.72 7.84
N THR A 43 -12.44 -6.51 7.94
CA THR A 43 -13.90 -6.31 7.96
C THR A 43 -14.52 -6.17 6.57
N SER A 44 -13.79 -5.62 5.61
CA SER A 44 -14.29 -5.30 4.27
C SER A 44 -13.65 -6.13 3.15
N GLY A 45 -12.60 -6.90 3.44
CA GLY A 45 -11.85 -7.67 2.44
C GLY A 45 -10.96 -6.83 1.51
N GLY A 46 -10.97 -5.50 1.66
CA GLY A 46 -10.15 -4.55 0.91
C GLY A 46 -9.68 -3.41 1.81
N GLY A 47 -8.91 -2.48 1.28
CA GLY A 47 -8.42 -1.34 2.04
C GLY A 47 -7.66 -0.35 1.17
N GLY A 48 -7.52 0.87 1.66
CA GLY A 48 -6.85 1.94 0.94
C GLY A 48 -7.16 3.30 1.54
N TRP A 49 -6.55 4.32 0.95
CA TRP A 49 -6.69 5.71 1.35
C TRP A 49 -7.53 6.52 0.34
N PRO A 50 -8.19 7.61 0.77
CA PRO A 50 -8.28 8.11 2.14
C PRO A 50 -9.02 7.12 3.05
N MET A 51 -8.68 7.08 4.34
CA MET A 51 -9.25 6.12 5.28
C MET A 51 -10.08 6.88 6.33
N SER A 52 -11.34 6.50 6.52
CA SER A 52 -12.23 7.09 7.54
C SER A 52 -12.70 6.01 8.50
N ILE A 53 -12.52 6.24 9.80
CA ILE A 53 -12.75 5.26 10.85
C ILE A 53 -13.40 5.94 12.04
N TRP A 54 -14.41 5.27 12.59
CA TRP A 54 -15.13 5.69 13.78
C TRP A 54 -14.70 4.81 14.94
N LEU A 55 -14.20 5.46 15.99
CA LEU A 55 -13.65 4.84 17.17
C LEU A 55 -14.57 5.09 18.37
N THR A 56 -14.59 4.14 19.31
CA THR A 56 -15.07 4.42 20.67
C THR A 56 -14.09 5.36 21.39
N PRO A 57 -14.47 5.97 22.53
CA PRO A 57 -13.55 6.76 23.35
C PRO A 57 -12.28 6.01 23.79
N ASP A 58 -12.36 4.68 23.90
CA ASP A 58 -11.21 3.81 24.19
C ASP A 58 -10.43 3.39 22.93
N LEU A 59 -10.59 4.15 21.83
CA LEU A 59 -9.89 3.98 20.54
C LEU A 59 -10.19 2.68 19.79
N LYS A 60 -11.28 1.98 20.16
CA LYS A 60 -11.68 0.73 19.51
C LYS A 60 -12.46 1.02 18.22
N PRO A 61 -12.07 0.45 17.06
CA PRO A 61 -12.75 0.70 15.80
C PRO A 61 -14.12 -0.01 15.74
N VAL A 62 -15.13 0.75 15.33
CA VAL A 62 -16.52 0.29 15.23
C VAL A 62 -16.98 0.20 13.78
N VAL A 63 -16.61 1.19 12.97
CA VAL A 63 -16.84 1.23 11.52
C VAL A 63 -15.60 1.82 10.85
N GLY A 64 -15.26 1.32 9.66
CA GLY A 64 -14.19 1.88 8.84
C GLY A 64 -14.42 1.64 7.37
N GLY A 65 -13.88 2.53 6.53
CA GLY A 65 -13.89 2.35 5.08
C GLY A 65 -13.02 3.36 4.34
N THR A 66 -12.85 3.12 3.04
CA THR A 66 -11.97 3.93 2.17
C THR A 66 -12.73 5.03 1.42
N TYR A 67 -13.94 4.78 0.94
CA TYR A 67 -14.71 5.81 0.24
C TYR A 67 -16.18 5.74 0.62
N PHE A 68 -16.71 6.90 1.02
CA PHE A 68 -18.13 7.13 1.26
C PHE A 68 -18.60 8.29 0.37
N PRO A 69 -19.56 8.04 -0.56
CA PRO A 69 -20.15 9.13 -1.34
C PRO A 69 -20.94 10.07 -0.41
N PRO A 70 -21.16 11.35 -0.75
CA PRO A 70 -21.88 12.27 0.14
C PRO A 70 -23.31 11.79 0.44
N GLU A 71 -24.00 11.28 -0.59
CA GLU A 71 -25.38 10.79 -0.54
C GLU A 71 -25.45 9.29 -0.90
N ASP A 72 -26.57 8.65 -0.54
CA ASP A 72 -26.81 7.23 -0.81
C ASP A 72 -26.80 6.94 -2.31
N ARG A 73 -26.18 5.81 -2.71
CA ARG A 73 -26.16 5.36 -4.11
C ARG A 73 -27.16 4.22 -4.34
N TYR A 74 -27.67 4.14 -5.58
CA TYR A 74 -28.68 3.16 -6.03
C TYR A 74 -28.35 1.67 -5.78
N HIS A 75 -27.10 1.32 -5.44
CA HIS A 75 -26.68 -0.06 -5.14
C HIS A 75 -26.57 -0.36 -3.64
N GLY A 76 -27.23 0.41 -2.78
CA GLY A 76 -27.28 0.17 -1.34
C GLY A 76 -26.00 0.54 -0.59
N GLN A 77 -25.08 1.26 -1.22
CA GLN A 77 -23.94 1.85 -0.53
C GLN A 77 -24.44 3.11 0.21
N PRO A 78 -24.44 3.10 1.56
CA PRO A 78 -24.86 4.27 2.32
C PRO A 78 -23.89 5.43 2.05
N GLY A 79 -24.47 6.60 1.87
CA GLY A 79 -23.77 7.86 1.82
C GLY A 79 -23.18 8.21 3.18
N PHE A 80 -22.23 9.13 3.16
CA PHE A 80 -21.51 9.59 4.32
C PHE A 80 -22.47 10.30 5.30
N ARG A 81 -23.44 11.07 4.78
CA ARG A 81 -24.50 11.67 5.60
C ARG A 81 -25.33 10.63 6.37
N THR A 82 -25.78 9.60 5.67
CA THR A 82 -26.59 8.51 6.24
C THR A 82 -25.79 7.73 7.28
N LEU A 83 -24.54 7.42 6.97
CA LEU A 83 -23.64 6.73 7.88
C LEU A 83 -23.41 7.53 9.17
N LEU A 84 -23.06 8.82 9.06
CA LEU A 84 -22.82 9.69 10.22
C LEU A 84 -24.06 9.80 11.11
N THR A 85 -25.23 10.00 10.50
CA THR A 85 -26.49 10.11 11.25
C THR A 85 -26.84 8.81 11.95
N SER A 86 -26.73 7.68 11.25
CA SER A 86 -27.01 6.36 11.82
C SER A 86 -26.08 6.03 12.99
N LEU A 87 -24.78 6.31 12.86
CA LEU A 87 -23.82 6.09 13.94
C LEU A 87 -24.11 6.98 15.16
N ALA A 88 -24.43 8.26 14.94
CA ALA A 88 -24.76 9.18 16.02
C ALA A 88 -26.06 8.79 16.74
N GLU A 89 -27.04 8.24 16.03
CA GLU A 89 -28.26 7.71 16.63
C GLU A 89 -28.02 6.42 17.41
N GLN A 90 -27.29 5.46 16.82
CA GLN A 90 -26.96 4.20 17.50
C GLN A 90 -26.14 4.46 18.76
N TRP A 91 -25.20 5.42 18.73
CA TRP A 91 -24.43 5.82 19.90
C TRP A 91 -25.30 6.38 21.03
N ARG A 92 -26.32 7.17 20.68
CA ARG A 92 -27.27 7.74 21.66
C ARG A 92 -28.25 6.70 22.21
N LYS A 93 -28.72 5.79 21.38
CA LYS A 93 -29.76 4.80 21.73
C LYS A 93 -29.18 3.56 22.41
N ASP A 94 -28.04 3.05 21.94
CA ASP A 94 -27.48 1.77 22.34
C ASP A 94 -25.95 1.76 22.27
N ARG A 95 -25.33 2.59 23.12
CA ARG A 95 -23.87 2.73 23.22
C ARG A 95 -23.18 1.40 23.50
N THR A 96 -23.74 0.60 24.40
CA THR A 96 -23.14 -0.67 24.85
C THR A 96 -22.94 -1.62 23.68
N LYS A 97 -23.94 -1.76 22.81
CA LYS A 97 -23.85 -2.62 21.63
C LYS A 97 -22.75 -2.21 20.65
N LEU A 98 -22.55 -0.91 20.42
CA LEU A 98 -21.47 -0.42 19.54
C LEU A 98 -20.08 -0.69 20.15
N VAL A 99 -19.94 -0.51 21.47
CA VAL A 99 -18.68 -0.79 22.18
C VAL A 99 -18.36 -2.29 22.16
N ASP A 100 -19.37 -3.14 22.34
CA ASP A 100 -19.22 -4.60 22.28
C ASP A 100 -18.83 -5.08 20.88
N GLN A 101 -19.43 -4.50 19.83
CA GLN A 101 -19.07 -4.79 18.45
C GLN A 101 -17.59 -4.46 18.16
N GLY A 102 -17.14 -3.27 18.55
CA GLY A 102 -15.74 -2.88 18.38
C GLY A 102 -14.77 -3.78 19.14
N THR A 103 -15.14 -4.21 20.35
CA THR A 103 -14.32 -5.12 21.17
C THR A 103 -14.20 -6.51 20.53
N ARG A 104 -15.28 -7.06 19.96
CA ARG A 104 -15.25 -8.37 19.29
C ARG A 104 -14.37 -8.39 18.06
N ILE A 105 -14.42 -7.36 17.24
CA ILE A 105 -13.59 -7.30 16.03
C ILE A 105 -12.11 -7.19 16.41
N LEU A 106 -11.78 -6.42 17.45
CA LEU A 106 -10.42 -6.35 17.97
C LEU A 106 -9.91 -7.69 18.48
N GLN A 107 -10.72 -8.45 19.23
CA GLN A 107 -10.33 -9.78 19.71
C GLN A 107 -10.03 -10.75 18.55
N ILE A 108 -10.81 -10.70 17.47
CA ILE A 108 -10.56 -11.50 16.27
C ILE A 108 -9.24 -11.07 15.61
N LEU A 109 -8.97 -9.77 15.54
CA LEU A 109 -7.73 -9.24 14.97
C LEU A 109 -6.51 -9.62 15.81
N GLU A 110 -6.58 -9.54 17.13
CA GLU A 110 -5.51 -9.95 18.06
C GLU A 110 -5.21 -11.45 17.98
N GLN A 111 -6.23 -12.28 17.69
CA GLN A 111 -6.06 -13.73 17.51
C GLN A 111 -5.50 -14.10 16.12
N THR A 112 -5.73 -13.26 15.11
CA THR A 112 -5.39 -13.56 13.71
C THR A 112 -4.12 -12.85 13.24
N SER A 113 -3.67 -11.82 13.97
CA SER A 113 -2.50 -11.01 13.63
C SER A 113 -1.72 -10.58 14.87
N ASP A 114 -0.38 -10.52 14.78
CA ASP A 114 0.55 -9.98 15.80
C ASP A 114 0.37 -8.45 16.06
N VAL A 115 -0.78 -7.88 15.71
CA VAL A 115 -1.08 -6.45 15.81
C VAL A 115 -1.76 -6.18 17.15
N ARG A 116 -1.00 -5.64 18.11
CA ARG A 116 -1.53 -5.15 19.38
C ARG A 116 -2.19 -3.79 19.17
N VAL A 117 -3.44 -3.64 19.61
CA VAL A 117 -4.15 -2.35 19.62
C VAL A 117 -3.92 -1.66 20.97
N PHE A 118 -3.71 -0.34 20.93
CA PHE A 118 -3.54 0.47 22.13
C PHE A 118 -4.89 0.59 22.86
N GLY A 119 -5.05 -0.15 23.96
CA GLY A 119 -6.12 0.03 24.96
C GLY A 119 -5.57 0.73 26.21
N GLY A 120 -6.39 1.61 26.81
CA GLY A 120 -6.02 2.59 27.83
C GLY A 120 -5.29 2.11 29.10
N ASP A 121 -4.59 3.09 29.68
CA ASP A 121 -3.80 3.11 30.92
C ASP A 121 -2.60 2.16 31.03
N GLY A 122 -1.44 2.68 30.62
CA GLY A 122 -0.16 2.37 31.25
C GLY A 122 0.58 1.12 30.75
N ALA A 123 1.57 1.38 29.90
CA ALA A 123 2.64 0.47 29.48
C ALA A 123 2.21 -0.81 28.72
N PRO A 124 3.02 -1.28 27.73
CA PRO A 124 2.78 -2.56 27.09
C PRO A 124 2.95 -3.68 28.12
N THR A 125 1.84 -4.16 28.71
CA THR A 125 1.85 -5.40 29.47
C THR A 125 2.08 -6.55 28.51
N THR A 126 3.29 -7.11 28.55
CA THR A 126 3.64 -8.38 27.92
C THR A 126 2.68 -9.47 28.41
N PRO A 127 2.03 -10.24 27.53
CA PRO A 127 1.32 -11.44 27.95
C PRO A 127 2.35 -12.44 28.48
N ARG A 128 2.29 -12.75 29.77
CA ARG A 128 2.79 -14.01 30.33
C ARG A 128 1.74 -15.08 30.04
N GLY A 129 2.05 -16.01 29.14
CA GLY A 129 1.19 -17.12 28.73
C GLY A 129 0.23 -16.69 27.61
N SER A 130 0.14 -17.33 26.46
CA SER A 130 0.48 -18.69 26.01
C SER A 130 0.77 -18.65 24.50
N GLU A 131 1.67 -19.53 24.03
CA GLU A 131 2.05 -19.75 22.61
C GLU A 131 3.14 -18.84 21.97
N ALA A 132 4.12 -18.40 22.77
CA ALA A 132 5.41 -17.90 22.24
C ALA A 132 6.31 -19.04 21.69
N ASN A 133 5.77 -19.93 20.84
CA ASN A 133 6.52 -20.98 20.17
C ASN A 133 6.20 -21.10 18.67
N GLN A 134 5.61 -20.06 18.07
CA GLN A 134 5.50 -19.99 16.61
C GLN A 134 6.90 -19.67 16.06
N LYS A 135 7.66 -20.74 15.79
CA LYS A 135 9.00 -20.67 15.21
C LYS A 135 8.92 -19.84 13.93
N CYS A 136 9.70 -18.77 13.84
CA CYS A 136 9.79 -17.95 12.63
C CYS A 136 10.00 -18.89 11.42
N PRO A 137 9.19 -18.77 10.36
CA PRO A 137 9.26 -19.68 9.22
C PRO A 137 10.64 -19.60 8.56
N PHE A 138 11.09 -20.72 8.00
CA PHE A 138 12.40 -20.79 7.36
C PHE A 138 12.42 -19.92 6.09
N ALA A 139 13.41 -19.02 5.98
CA ALA A 139 13.42 -17.98 4.95
C ALA A 139 13.33 -18.50 3.49
N PRO A 140 13.99 -19.62 3.11
CA PRO A 140 13.81 -20.21 1.78
C PRO A 140 12.39 -20.69 1.46
N ASP A 141 11.63 -21.14 2.45
CA ASP A 141 10.23 -21.57 2.27
C ASP A 141 9.32 -20.36 2.05
N VAL A 142 9.56 -19.29 2.80
CA VAL A 142 8.87 -18.00 2.64
C VAL A 142 9.18 -17.42 1.25
N ALA A 143 10.45 -17.41 0.84
CA ALA A 143 10.86 -16.93 -0.47
C ALA A 143 10.20 -17.75 -1.60
N THR A 144 10.14 -19.07 -1.46
CA THR A 144 9.48 -19.96 -2.43
C THR A 144 7.98 -19.67 -2.54
N THR A 145 7.33 -19.48 -1.39
CA THR A 145 5.89 -19.15 -1.34
C THR A 145 5.63 -17.82 -2.01
N CYS A 146 6.44 -16.81 -1.71
CA CYS A 146 6.37 -15.48 -2.33
C CYS A 146 6.53 -15.57 -3.86
N TYR A 147 7.57 -16.27 -4.34
CA TYR A 147 7.78 -16.47 -5.78
C TYR A 147 6.56 -17.12 -6.45
N ARG A 148 5.99 -18.19 -5.87
CA ARG A 148 4.82 -18.87 -6.44
C ARG A 148 3.58 -17.97 -6.49
N GLN A 149 3.38 -17.11 -5.49
CA GLN A 149 2.29 -16.14 -5.48
C GLN A 149 2.48 -15.06 -6.56
N LEU A 150 3.70 -14.55 -6.72
CA LEU A 150 4.03 -13.60 -7.78
C LEU A 150 3.87 -14.22 -9.18
N GLU A 151 4.38 -15.43 -9.38
CA GLU A 151 4.25 -16.16 -10.65
C GLU A 151 2.77 -16.37 -11.03
N ARG A 152 1.92 -16.74 -10.07
CA ARG A 152 0.48 -16.96 -10.31
C ARG A 152 -0.29 -15.68 -10.61
N SER A 153 0.15 -14.55 -10.05
CA SER A 153 -0.54 -13.25 -10.20
C SER A 153 0.04 -12.38 -11.31
N TYR A 154 1.08 -12.86 -11.99
CA TYR A 154 1.79 -12.11 -13.03
C TYR A 154 0.95 -11.92 -14.29
N ASP A 155 0.92 -10.67 -14.78
CA ASP A 155 0.29 -10.34 -16.06
C ASP A 155 1.29 -10.54 -17.21
N LEU A 156 1.13 -11.64 -17.95
CA LEU A 156 1.95 -11.96 -19.12
C LEU A 156 1.74 -10.99 -20.30
N THR A 157 0.61 -10.29 -20.37
CA THR A 157 0.26 -9.42 -21.50
C THR A 157 0.89 -8.05 -21.34
N THR A 158 0.81 -7.48 -20.14
CA THR A 158 1.25 -6.09 -19.90
C THR A 158 2.30 -5.95 -18.81
N GLY A 159 2.79 -7.05 -18.24
CA GLY A 159 3.77 -7.04 -17.15
C GLY A 159 3.17 -6.53 -15.83
N GLY A 160 3.88 -6.73 -14.72
CA GLY A 160 3.43 -6.36 -13.38
C GLY A 160 2.45 -7.36 -12.77
N PHE A 161 1.83 -6.96 -11.66
CA PHE A 161 0.96 -7.81 -10.86
C PHE A 161 -0.32 -7.06 -10.48
N GLY A 162 -1.39 -7.82 -10.25
CA GLY A 162 -2.68 -7.27 -9.85
C GLY A 162 -3.48 -6.67 -11.00
N ARG A 163 -4.60 -6.02 -10.65
CA ARG A 163 -5.54 -5.38 -11.58
C ARG A 163 -5.35 -3.85 -11.56
N ALA A 164 -6.17 -3.13 -12.33
CA ALA A 164 -6.27 -1.68 -12.24
C ALA A 164 -6.87 -1.23 -10.88
N PRO A 165 -6.39 -0.13 -10.26
CA PRO A 165 -5.22 0.66 -10.65
C PRO A 165 -3.92 -0.10 -10.42
N LYS A 166 -2.95 0.08 -11.33
CA LYS A 166 -1.72 -0.71 -11.38
C LYS A 166 -0.51 0.08 -10.89
N PHE A 167 0.16 -0.45 -9.88
CA PHE A 167 1.32 0.17 -9.22
C PHE A 167 2.63 -0.51 -9.66
N PRO A 168 3.76 0.23 -9.72
CA PRO A 168 5.04 -0.35 -10.12
C PRO A 168 5.55 -1.51 -9.25
N GLN A 169 5.18 -1.53 -7.96
CA GLN A 169 5.54 -2.59 -7.01
C GLN A 169 7.03 -2.99 -7.04
N CYS A 170 7.93 -1.98 -7.00
CA CYS A 170 9.38 -2.16 -7.12
C CYS A 170 9.94 -3.21 -6.16
N VAL A 171 9.39 -3.33 -4.96
CA VAL A 171 9.77 -4.37 -3.97
C VAL A 171 9.60 -5.80 -4.50
N ASN A 172 8.54 -6.08 -5.26
CA ASN A 172 8.32 -7.40 -5.87
C ASN A 172 9.36 -7.69 -6.96
N LEU A 173 9.67 -6.69 -7.78
CA LEU A 173 10.69 -6.80 -8.84
C LEU A 173 12.09 -7.01 -8.25
N ASN A 174 12.42 -6.23 -7.22
CA ASN A 174 13.65 -6.35 -6.44
C ASN A 174 13.78 -7.73 -5.79
N PHE A 175 12.68 -8.24 -5.22
CA PHE A 175 12.62 -9.60 -4.68
C PHE A 175 12.91 -10.63 -5.78
N LEU A 176 12.31 -10.54 -6.96
CA LEU A 176 12.54 -11.49 -8.06
C LEU A 176 14.01 -11.52 -8.52
N LEU A 177 14.68 -10.36 -8.59
CA LEU A 177 16.12 -10.30 -8.91
C LEU A 177 16.98 -10.99 -7.84
N ARG A 178 16.67 -10.77 -6.55
CA ARG A 178 17.36 -11.40 -5.42
C ARG A 178 17.09 -12.89 -5.33
N PHE A 179 15.83 -13.29 -5.53
CA PHE A 179 15.41 -14.68 -5.57
C PHE A 179 16.14 -15.44 -6.69
N ARG A 180 16.24 -14.84 -7.89
CA ARG A 180 17.07 -15.37 -8.97
C ARG A 180 18.53 -15.55 -8.56
N ALA A 181 19.14 -14.55 -7.93
CA ALA A 181 20.52 -14.63 -7.47
C ALA A 181 20.71 -15.76 -6.45
N MET A 182 19.78 -15.92 -5.50
CA MET A 182 19.77 -17.02 -4.54
C MET A 182 19.69 -18.39 -5.23
N LEU A 183 18.83 -18.54 -6.24
CA LEU A 183 18.72 -19.81 -6.99
C LEU A 183 20.01 -20.18 -7.74
N LEU A 184 20.81 -19.19 -8.15
CA LEU A 184 22.09 -19.41 -8.83
C LEU A 184 23.23 -19.82 -7.87
N GLN A 185 23.10 -19.59 -6.56
CA GLN A 185 24.15 -19.85 -5.57
C GLN A 185 24.22 -21.30 -5.04
N GLY A 186 23.40 -22.22 -5.57
CA GLY A 186 23.66 -23.67 -5.43
C GLY A 186 22.94 -24.42 -4.29
N ASN A 187 22.09 -23.75 -3.50
CA ASN A 187 21.14 -24.43 -2.60
C ASN A 187 19.70 -23.89 -2.78
N PRO A 188 19.12 -24.03 -3.99
CA PRO A 188 17.81 -23.48 -4.27
C PRO A 188 16.72 -24.24 -3.48
N PRO A 189 15.73 -23.55 -2.90
CA PRO A 189 14.55 -24.21 -2.36
C PRO A 189 13.75 -24.90 -3.49
N PRO A 190 12.80 -25.80 -3.18
CA PRO A 190 12.10 -26.61 -4.17
C PRO A 190 11.20 -25.78 -5.11
N VAL A 191 11.78 -25.30 -6.20
CA VAL A 191 11.11 -24.60 -7.31
C VAL A 191 11.48 -25.19 -8.67
N ALA A 192 10.67 -24.92 -9.68
CA ALA A 192 10.96 -25.34 -11.05
C ALA A 192 12.28 -24.72 -11.54
N LYS A 193 13.07 -25.46 -12.32
CA LYS A 193 14.33 -24.95 -12.92
C LYS A 193 14.12 -23.67 -13.73
N THR A 194 12.94 -23.52 -14.33
CA THR A 194 12.54 -22.32 -15.09
C THR A 194 12.35 -21.08 -14.22
N ALA A 195 12.35 -21.19 -12.89
CA ALA A 195 12.16 -20.06 -11.98
C ALA A 195 13.27 -19.00 -12.09
N VAL A 196 14.50 -19.41 -12.43
CA VAL A 196 15.62 -18.50 -12.67
C VAL A 196 15.30 -17.54 -13.83
N ASP A 197 14.86 -18.08 -14.96
CA ASP A 197 14.56 -17.31 -16.16
C ASP A 197 13.26 -16.53 -16.02
N LYS A 198 12.23 -17.16 -15.45
CA LYS A 198 10.94 -16.50 -15.20
C LYS A 198 11.06 -15.31 -14.25
N SER A 199 11.89 -15.39 -13.21
CA SER A 199 12.11 -14.26 -12.29
C SER A 199 12.69 -13.05 -13.03
N LEU A 200 13.66 -13.29 -13.92
CA LEU A 200 14.24 -12.24 -14.75
C LEU A 200 13.24 -11.71 -15.79
N GLN A 201 12.53 -12.61 -16.46
CA GLN A 201 11.52 -12.27 -17.47
C GLN A 201 10.43 -11.39 -16.87
N MET A 202 9.83 -11.81 -15.75
CA MET A 202 8.79 -11.04 -15.06
C MET A 202 9.27 -9.64 -14.72
N THR A 203 10.50 -9.53 -14.21
CA THR A 203 11.11 -8.24 -13.86
C THR A 203 11.30 -7.34 -15.08
N VAL A 204 12.04 -7.83 -16.08
CA VAL A 204 12.44 -7.03 -17.26
C VAL A 204 11.23 -6.68 -18.12
N HIS A 205 10.28 -7.61 -18.29
CA HIS A 205 9.06 -7.34 -19.04
C HIS A 205 8.21 -6.27 -18.34
N THR A 206 8.04 -6.33 -17.02
CA THR A 206 7.33 -5.29 -16.25
C THR A 206 7.98 -3.92 -16.43
N LEU A 207 9.31 -3.83 -16.23
CA LEU A 207 10.04 -2.58 -16.41
C LEU A 207 9.91 -2.02 -17.82
N ARG A 208 10.01 -2.86 -18.85
CA ARG A 208 9.84 -2.42 -20.25
C ARG A 208 8.42 -1.94 -20.55
N MET A 209 7.41 -2.58 -19.99
CA MET A 209 6.02 -2.16 -20.17
C MET A 209 5.72 -0.84 -19.47
N MET A 210 6.21 -0.66 -18.24
CA MET A 210 6.10 0.62 -17.53
C MET A 210 6.83 1.75 -18.26
N ALA A 211 8.08 1.51 -18.68
CA ALA A 211 8.88 2.51 -19.40
C ALA A 211 8.27 2.95 -20.74
N ARG A 212 7.44 2.11 -21.37
CA ARG A 212 6.73 2.42 -22.63
C ARG A 212 5.31 2.97 -22.40
N GLY A 213 4.77 2.80 -21.20
CA GLY A 213 3.44 3.29 -20.84
C GLY A 213 3.44 4.78 -20.54
N GLY A 214 2.24 5.36 -20.44
CA GLY A 214 2.05 6.74 -20.02
C GLY A 214 2.23 6.97 -18.52
N ILE A 215 2.45 5.90 -17.72
CA ILE A 215 2.97 6.04 -16.35
C ILE A 215 4.40 6.63 -16.34
N HIS A 216 5.18 6.41 -17.40
CA HIS A 216 6.45 7.11 -17.63
C HIS A 216 6.15 8.38 -18.43
N ASP A 217 6.56 9.54 -17.93
CA ASP A 217 6.27 10.81 -18.60
C ASP A 217 7.27 11.07 -19.74
N HIS A 218 6.77 10.99 -20.97
CA HIS A 218 7.56 11.15 -22.19
C HIS A 218 7.60 12.59 -22.71
N ILE A 219 6.89 13.54 -22.09
CA ILE A 219 6.65 14.86 -22.70
C ILE A 219 7.68 15.89 -22.24
N GLY A 220 8.52 16.31 -23.19
CA GLY A 220 9.40 17.46 -23.03
C GLY A 220 10.44 17.26 -21.93
N LYS A 221 10.52 18.20 -20.99
CA LYS A 221 11.39 18.05 -19.82
C LYS A 221 10.75 17.17 -18.76
N ALA A 222 9.44 16.91 -18.77
CA ALA A 222 8.69 16.38 -17.64
C ALA A 222 8.98 14.93 -17.24
N SER A 223 10.17 14.37 -17.55
CA SER A 223 10.74 13.05 -17.18
C SER A 223 10.29 12.41 -15.85
N GLY A 224 10.60 11.13 -15.66
CA GLY A 224 10.26 10.38 -14.45
C GLY A 224 8.84 9.79 -14.46
N PHE A 225 8.47 9.12 -13.37
CA PHE A 225 7.26 8.28 -13.32
C PHE A 225 6.13 8.90 -12.50
N HIS A 226 4.91 8.74 -12.99
CA HIS A 226 3.71 8.88 -12.19
C HIS A 226 3.56 7.73 -11.20
N ARG A 227 2.87 8.00 -10.09
CA ARG A 227 2.74 7.08 -8.95
C ARG A 227 2.14 5.72 -9.34
N TYR A 228 1.10 5.74 -10.17
CA TYR A 228 0.43 4.52 -10.66
C TYR A 228 -0.34 4.80 -11.95
N SER A 229 -0.73 3.72 -12.63
CA SER A 229 -1.63 3.76 -13.78
C SER A 229 -3.06 3.48 -13.32
N THR A 230 -4.02 4.28 -13.75
CA THR A 230 -5.45 4.03 -13.45
C THR A 230 -6.00 2.85 -14.25
N ASP A 231 -5.34 2.47 -15.35
CA ASP A 231 -5.63 1.25 -16.12
C ASP A 231 -4.60 0.13 -15.90
N ALA A 232 -4.92 -1.05 -16.40
CA ALA A 232 -4.06 -2.24 -16.28
C ALA A 232 -2.89 -2.30 -17.28
N ARG A 233 -2.88 -1.42 -18.30
CA ARG A 233 -1.93 -1.43 -19.42
C ARG A 233 -0.78 -0.44 -19.26
N TRP A 234 -0.74 0.29 -18.14
CA TRP A 234 0.22 1.36 -17.87
C TRP A 234 0.02 2.64 -18.70
N HIS A 235 -1.15 2.84 -19.31
CA HIS A 235 -1.35 3.94 -20.26
C HIS A 235 -1.79 5.24 -19.59
N VAL A 236 -2.81 5.22 -18.74
CA VAL A 236 -3.39 6.42 -18.13
C VAL A 236 -2.78 6.65 -16.75
N PRO A 237 -1.93 7.68 -16.55
CA PRO A 237 -1.32 7.93 -15.26
C PRO A 237 -2.30 8.56 -14.26
N HIS A 238 -2.09 8.27 -12.98
CA HIS A 238 -2.47 9.20 -11.92
C HIS A 238 -1.38 10.28 -11.83
N PHE A 239 -1.71 11.52 -12.20
CA PHE A 239 -0.75 12.60 -12.51
C PHE A 239 0.18 13.07 -11.37
N GLU A 240 0.13 12.43 -10.20
CA GLU A 240 1.04 12.66 -9.08
C GLU A 240 2.40 11.96 -9.30
N LYS A 241 3.49 12.64 -8.94
CA LYS A 241 4.86 12.08 -8.93
C LYS A 241 5.47 12.32 -7.55
N MET A 242 5.96 11.27 -6.91
CA MET A 242 6.52 11.36 -5.56
C MET A 242 7.97 10.88 -5.54
N LEU A 243 8.80 11.53 -4.72
CA LEU A 243 10.23 11.26 -4.63
C LEU A 243 10.54 9.80 -4.28
N TYR A 244 9.80 9.21 -3.35
CA TYR A 244 10.05 7.83 -2.93
C TYR A 244 9.72 6.81 -4.05
N ASP A 245 8.78 7.13 -4.94
CA ASP A 245 8.47 6.28 -6.10
C ASP A 245 9.62 6.36 -7.12
N GLN A 246 10.12 7.56 -7.39
CA GLN A 246 11.30 7.76 -8.26
C GLN A 246 12.52 7.00 -7.71
N ALA A 247 12.82 7.16 -6.41
CA ALA A 247 13.97 6.52 -5.78
C ALA A 247 13.91 4.99 -5.88
N GLN A 248 12.73 4.40 -5.62
CA GLN A 248 12.54 2.96 -5.76
C GLN A 248 12.70 2.48 -7.20
N LEU A 249 12.12 3.21 -8.17
CA LEU A 249 12.24 2.87 -9.59
C LEU A 249 13.67 2.99 -10.09
N ALA A 250 14.38 4.08 -9.77
CA ALA A 250 15.77 4.29 -10.16
C ALA A 250 16.65 3.12 -9.71
N ARG A 251 16.47 2.66 -8.46
CA ARG A 251 17.16 1.47 -7.94
C ARG A 251 16.80 0.21 -8.73
N THR A 252 15.52 -0.07 -8.92
CA THR A 252 15.08 -1.30 -9.61
C THR A 252 15.55 -1.34 -11.07
N TYR A 253 15.47 -0.23 -11.81
CA TYR A 253 16.01 -0.15 -13.18
C TYR A 253 17.54 -0.33 -13.19
N SER A 254 18.25 0.24 -12.22
CA SER A 254 19.71 0.09 -12.10
C SER A 254 20.13 -1.35 -11.81
N GLU A 255 19.48 -2.01 -10.85
CA GLU A 255 19.72 -3.43 -10.54
C GLU A 255 19.39 -4.33 -11.75
N ALA A 256 18.29 -4.06 -12.46
CA ALA A 256 17.95 -4.80 -13.67
C ALA A 256 18.97 -4.57 -14.80
N TYR A 257 19.51 -3.36 -14.95
CA TYR A 257 20.62 -3.09 -15.87
C TYR A 257 21.89 -3.85 -15.49
N GLN A 258 22.25 -3.90 -14.20
CA GLN A 258 23.43 -4.65 -13.75
C GLN A 258 23.35 -6.14 -14.13
N VAL A 259 22.16 -6.73 -14.02
CA VAL A 259 21.91 -8.15 -14.36
C VAL A 259 21.84 -8.39 -15.87
N THR A 260 21.19 -7.51 -16.63
CA THR A 260 20.88 -7.75 -18.06
C THR A 260 21.84 -7.09 -19.04
N ARG A 261 22.50 -6.01 -18.61
CA ARG A 261 23.26 -5.06 -19.44
C ARG A 261 22.43 -4.39 -20.55
N ASP A 262 21.10 -4.41 -20.48
CA ASP A 262 20.22 -3.72 -21.42
C ASP A 262 20.28 -2.20 -21.19
N ARG A 263 20.93 -1.48 -22.11
CA ARG A 263 21.12 -0.02 -22.02
C ARG A 263 19.81 0.75 -21.85
N ARG A 264 18.69 0.25 -22.39
CA ARG A 264 17.38 0.92 -22.24
C ARG A 264 16.96 1.04 -20.78
N LEU A 265 17.32 0.08 -19.93
CA LEU A 265 17.04 0.15 -18.49
C LEU A 265 17.89 1.21 -17.80
N ALA A 266 19.16 1.34 -18.20
CA ALA A 266 20.05 2.38 -17.68
C ALA A 266 19.59 3.78 -18.12
N ASP A 267 19.09 3.93 -19.34
CA ASP A 267 18.58 5.20 -19.84
C ASP A 267 17.34 5.66 -19.05
N VAL A 268 16.43 4.73 -18.72
CA VAL A 268 15.28 5.03 -17.84
C VAL A 268 15.72 5.38 -16.43
N ALA A 269 16.70 4.66 -15.86
CA ALA A 269 17.24 5.02 -14.54
C ALA A 269 17.85 6.44 -14.55
N ARG A 270 18.56 6.82 -15.62
CA ARG A 270 19.12 8.16 -15.79
C ARG A 270 18.01 9.21 -15.92
N ASP A 271 16.97 8.93 -16.69
CA ASP A 271 15.82 9.82 -16.84
C ASP A 271 15.15 10.16 -15.49
N ILE A 272 14.94 9.12 -14.66
CA ILE A 272 14.41 9.27 -13.30
C ILE A 272 15.32 10.16 -12.44
N LEU A 273 16.63 9.93 -12.47
CA LEU A 273 17.58 10.71 -11.68
C LEU A 273 17.64 12.18 -12.14
N CYS A 274 17.58 12.42 -13.45
CA CYS A 274 17.49 13.78 -14.01
C CYS A 274 16.21 14.50 -13.56
N TYR A 275 15.08 13.79 -13.48
CA TYR A 275 13.84 14.35 -12.94
C TYR A 275 13.98 14.72 -11.45
N VAL A 276 14.53 13.80 -10.65
CA VAL A 276 14.71 14.03 -9.21
C VAL A 276 15.65 15.21 -8.95
N GLU A 277 16.77 15.29 -9.67
CA GLU A 277 17.74 16.39 -9.56
C GLU A 277 17.10 17.75 -9.91
N ARG A 278 16.28 17.78 -10.96
CA ARG A 278 15.67 19.02 -11.46
C ARG A 278 14.50 19.51 -10.62
N ASP A 279 13.56 18.63 -10.26
CA ASP A 279 12.25 19.04 -9.73
C ASP A 279 12.00 18.64 -8.28
N LEU A 280 12.70 17.62 -7.76
CA LEU A 280 12.46 17.07 -6.42
C LEU A 280 13.65 17.24 -5.47
N SER A 281 14.68 17.97 -5.89
CA SER A 281 15.84 18.29 -5.06
C SER A 281 15.70 19.67 -4.46
N HIS A 282 16.09 19.81 -3.19
CA HIS A 282 16.14 21.12 -2.55
C HIS A 282 17.44 21.84 -2.98
N PRO A 283 17.44 23.17 -3.21
CA PRO A 283 18.63 23.91 -3.62
C PRO A 283 19.83 23.79 -2.65
N VAL A 284 19.57 23.40 -1.39
CA VAL A 284 20.57 23.27 -0.32
C VAL A 284 21.05 21.81 -0.14
N SER A 285 20.42 20.84 -0.80
CA SER A 285 20.85 19.42 -0.73
C SER A 285 21.92 19.10 -1.77
N HIS A 286 23.08 19.77 -1.68
CA HIS A 286 24.35 19.23 -2.19
C HIS A 286 24.89 18.17 -1.21
N ALA A 287 24.05 17.18 -0.85
CA ALA A 287 24.48 16.00 -0.12
C ALA A 287 24.49 14.85 -1.12
N THR A 288 25.68 14.64 -1.67
CA THR A 288 26.15 13.45 -2.38
C THR A 288 25.15 12.30 -2.44
N LEU A 289 24.52 12.12 -3.60
CA LEU A 289 23.90 10.85 -4.00
C LEU A 289 25.03 9.81 -4.09
N LEU A 290 25.41 9.24 -2.95
CA LEU A 290 26.22 8.02 -2.89
C LEU A 290 25.31 6.87 -3.30
N VAL A 291 25.36 6.56 -4.59
CA VAL A 291 24.91 5.29 -5.14
C VAL A 291 25.87 4.22 -4.62
N PHE A 292 25.37 3.31 -3.78
CA PHE A 292 26.02 2.02 -3.48
C PHE A 292 25.54 0.96 -4.48
#